data_AF-A0A4Y4WY83-F1
#
_entry.id   AF-A0A4Y4WY83-F1
#
_cell.length_a   1.000
_cell.length_b   1.000
_cell.length_c   1.000
_cell.angle_alpha   90.00
_cell.angle_beta   90.00
_cell.angle_gamma   90.00
#
_symmetry.space_group_name_H-M   'P 1'
#
loop_
_entity.id
_entity.type
_entity.pdbx_description
1 polymer ?
#
loop_
_entity_poly.entity_id
_entity_poly.type
_entity_poly.pdbx_seq_one_letter_code
_entity_poly.pdbx_strand_id
1 'polypeptide(L)'
;PPTNPKTPNQTRKNVALNTPRQLKNNDKSWTQCFISSCINDQGLSSGGNGAGVNYPLYQFRDPNYTENFTPEFRSFIDKHYNHSFEPLEVLGYIYALLYSPNYRKRYEEFLKADYPKILFTNNKDLFRALSLLGIELIGLHVLNQESLNYGFNKLKDANIGKSYYKESHDRNPIIKKPTYNEPEQRLYINHSAYFGGVSKEIYDYMIGGYGVLDKYLKSHKNESCNFDHVSNIIKVIARTIEIQKTLGFLTSDLPHLKGNDSKALMQEILQ
;
A
#
# COMPACT_ATOMS: atom_id res chain seq x y z
N PRO A 1 15.34 48.06 -4.50
CA PRO A 1 15.19 47.06 -3.43
C PRO A 1 15.47 45.65 -3.99
N PRO A 2 16.46 44.92 -3.46
CA PRO A 2 16.81 43.61 -3.98
C PRO A 2 15.65 42.64 -3.74
N THR A 3 15.29 41.91 -4.79
CA THR A 3 14.33 40.81 -4.78
C THR A 3 14.86 39.70 -3.86
N ASN A 4 14.10 39.37 -2.82
CA ASN A 4 14.44 38.32 -1.87
C ASN A 4 14.32 36.94 -2.56
N PRO A 5 15.42 36.20 -2.79
CA PRO A 5 15.41 34.92 -3.52
C PRO A 5 15.34 33.74 -2.55
N LYS A 6 14.44 33.81 -1.55
CA LYS A 6 14.30 32.77 -0.52
C LYS A 6 12.84 32.41 -0.26
N THR A 7 12.28 31.64 -1.18
CA THR A 7 11.72 30.33 -0.84
C THR A 7 11.55 29.59 -2.17
N PRO A 8 12.37 28.59 -2.49
CA PRO A 8 11.93 27.61 -3.48
C PRO A 8 10.59 27.07 -2.96
N ASN A 9 9.64 26.78 -3.86
CA ASN A 9 8.50 25.93 -3.56
C ASN A 9 9.01 24.58 -3.02
N GLN A 10 9.41 24.51 -1.76
CA GLN A 10 9.46 23.27 -1.01
C GLN A 10 7.99 22.90 -0.86
N THR A 11 7.46 22.20 -1.87
CA THR A 11 6.27 21.37 -1.69
C THR A 11 6.59 20.46 -0.51
N ARG A 12 6.10 20.85 0.66
CA ARG A 12 6.27 20.06 1.88
C ARG A 12 5.67 18.70 1.58
N LYS A 13 6.45 17.65 1.80
CA LYS A 13 6.02 16.28 1.53
C LYS A 13 4.88 15.94 2.50
N ASN A 14 3.82 15.35 1.97
CA ASN A 14 2.69 14.84 2.75
C ASN A 14 2.26 13.52 2.14
N VAL A 15 1.57 12.71 2.92
CA VAL A 15 0.87 11.53 2.44
C VAL A 15 -0.59 11.61 2.86
N ALA A 16 -1.49 11.13 2.02
CA ALA A 16 -2.90 11.08 2.30
C ALA A 16 -3.41 9.65 2.15
N LEU A 17 -4.03 9.14 3.22
CA LEU A 17 -4.81 7.91 3.15
C LEU A 17 -6.08 8.20 2.37
N ASN A 18 -6.46 7.30 1.48
CA ASN A 18 -7.65 7.41 0.66
C ASN A 18 -8.50 6.15 0.83
N THR A 19 -9.76 6.35 1.25
CA THR A 19 -10.78 5.29 1.33
C THR A 19 -12.13 5.86 0.89
N PRO A 20 -13.05 5.06 0.32
CA PRO A 20 -14.43 5.47 0.19
C PRO A 20 -15.08 5.56 1.57
N ARG A 21 -16.13 6.35 1.69
CA ARG A 21 -17.03 6.27 2.84
C ARG A 21 -17.88 4.99 2.79
N GLN A 22 -18.41 4.66 1.62
CA GLN A 22 -19.32 3.53 1.43
C GLN A 22 -19.01 2.81 0.13
N LEU A 23 -19.24 1.50 0.12
CA LEU A 23 -19.05 0.63 -1.02
C LEU A 23 -20.34 -0.10 -1.37
N LYS A 24 -20.81 0.10 -2.61
CA LYS A 24 -22.02 -0.52 -3.15
C LYS A 24 -21.79 -1.94 -3.70
N ASN A 25 -20.53 -2.38 -3.82
CA ASN A 25 -20.22 -3.68 -4.41
C ASN A 25 -20.41 -4.81 -3.39
N ASN A 26 -21.48 -5.58 -3.58
CA ASN A 26 -21.81 -6.72 -2.72
C ASN A 26 -20.86 -7.91 -2.95
N ASP A 27 -20.31 -8.07 -4.16
CA ASP A 27 -19.66 -9.33 -4.58
C ASP A 27 -18.14 -9.39 -4.39
N LYS A 28 -17.50 -8.32 -3.86
CA LYS A 28 -16.04 -8.26 -3.69
C LYS A 28 -15.67 -7.90 -2.26
N SER A 29 -14.58 -8.51 -1.76
CA SER A 29 -13.94 -8.13 -0.51
C SER A 29 -13.59 -6.64 -0.49
N TRP A 30 -13.62 -6.01 0.69
CA TRP A 30 -13.19 -4.61 0.84
C TRP A 30 -11.69 -4.46 0.52
N THR A 31 -11.35 -3.71 -0.54
CA THR A 31 -9.97 -3.51 -1.04
C THR A 31 -9.64 -2.05 -1.36
N GLN A 32 -10.58 -1.13 -1.13
CA GLN A 32 -10.48 0.28 -1.51
C GLN A 32 -9.78 1.10 -0.43
N CYS A 33 -8.48 0.85 -0.26
CA CYS A 33 -7.60 1.60 0.63
C CYS A 33 -6.26 1.82 -0.05
N PHE A 34 -5.88 3.09 -0.23
CA PHE A 34 -4.60 3.42 -0.84
C PHE A 34 -4.02 4.69 -0.24
N ILE A 35 -2.69 4.78 -0.23
CA ILE A 35 -1.96 5.97 0.23
C ILE A 35 -1.41 6.69 -1.01
N SER A 36 -1.36 8.01 -0.96
CA SER A 36 -0.76 8.81 -2.03
C SER A 36 0.10 9.93 -1.47
N SER A 37 1.20 10.22 -2.13
CA SER A 37 2.05 11.39 -1.88
C SER A 37 1.74 12.56 -2.83
N CYS A 38 0.69 12.44 -3.65
CA CYS A 38 0.29 13.40 -4.67
C CYS A 38 -1.18 13.83 -4.48
N ILE A 39 -1.57 14.90 -5.16
CA ILE A 39 -2.99 15.28 -5.26
C ILE A 39 -3.71 14.18 -6.04
N ASN A 40 -4.81 13.69 -5.49
CA ASN A 40 -5.59 12.60 -6.06
C ASN A 40 -6.86 13.11 -6.72
N ASP A 41 -7.25 12.46 -7.82
CA ASP A 41 -8.59 12.61 -8.38
C ASP A 41 -9.65 12.08 -7.40
N GLN A 42 -10.83 12.70 -7.41
CA GLN A 42 -11.96 12.33 -6.55
C GLN A 42 -12.40 10.86 -6.76
N GLY A 43 -12.17 10.31 -7.95
CA GLY A 43 -12.52 8.95 -8.35
C GLY A 43 -11.57 7.86 -7.86
N LEU A 44 -10.41 8.18 -7.29
CA LEU A 44 -9.32 7.22 -6.96
C LEU A 44 -9.81 5.96 -6.25
N SER A 45 -10.61 6.11 -5.20
CA SER A 45 -11.23 5.00 -4.48
C SER A 45 -12.76 5.11 -4.43
N SER A 46 -13.39 5.62 -5.48
CA SER A 46 -14.85 5.76 -5.52
C SER A 46 -15.54 4.40 -5.32
N GLY A 47 -16.56 4.39 -4.44
CA GLY A 47 -17.22 3.16 -3.99
C GLY A 47 -18.62 2.95 -4.58
N GLY A 48 -18.97 3.66 -5.66
CA GLY A 48 -20.30 3.63 -6.29
C GLY A 48 -21.38 4.45 -5.58
N ASN A 49 -21.21 4.75 -4.29
CA ASN A 49 -22.09 5.62 -3.48
C ASN A 49 -21.40 6.94 -3.04
N GLY A 50 -20.28 7.30 -3.66
CA GLY A 50 -19.59 8.55 -3.35
C GLY A 50 -18.12 8.55 -3.76
N ALA A 51 -17.51 9.70 -3.53
CA ALA A 51 -16.10 9.96 -3.76
C ALA A 51 -15.19 9.23 -2.78
N GLY A 52 -13.93 9.04 -3.18
CA GLY A 52 -12.88 8.73 -2.21
C GLY A 52 -12.65 9.93 -1.28
N VAL A 53 -12.44 9.65 0.00
CA VAL A 53 -12.11 10.65 1.02
C VAL A 53 -10.62 10.59 1.29
N ASN A 54 -9.98 11.76 1.29
CA ASN A 54 -8.55 11.89 1.58
C ASN A 54 -8.34 12.33 3.04
N TYR A 55 -7.48 11.62 3.74
CA TYR A 55 -7.04 11.89 5.10
C TYR A 55 -5.54 12.25 5.07
N PRO A 56 -5.18 13.51 4.80
CA PRO A 56 -3.79 13.94 4.79
C PRO A 56 -3.18 13.80 6.19
N LEU A 57 -1.92 13.39 6.28
CA LEU A 57 -1.22 13.24 7.57
C LEU A 57 -0.95 14.59 8.23
N TYR A 58 -0.63 15.61 7.44
CA TYR A 58 -0.36 16.96 7.91
C TYR A 58 -1.33 17.99 7.31
N GLN A 59 -1.66 19.02 8.10
CA GLN A 59 -2.28 20.25 7.64
C GLN A 59 -1.21 21.34 7.49
N PHE A 60 -1.23 22.07 6.38
CA PHE A 60 -0.30 23.17 6.13
C PHE A 60 -1.00 24.52 6.36
N ARG A 61 -0.40 25.36 7.21
CA ARG A 61 -0.78 26.76 7.40
C ARG A 61 0.49 27.58 7.35
N ASP A 62 0.84 28.08 6.17
CA ASP A 62 2.10 28.78 5.89
C ASP A 62 2.46 29.80 7.00
N PRO A 63 3.66 29.73 7.63
CA PRO A 63 4.80 28.84 7.37
C PRO A 63 4.84 27.59 8.26
N ASN A 64 3.77 27.23 8.93
CA ASN A 64 3.70 26.09 9.84
C ASN A 64 2.99 24.88 9.22
N TYR A 65 3.19 23.73 9.83
CA TYR A 65 2.41 22.54 9.57
C TYR A 65 2.22 21.78 10.87
N THR A 66 1.09 21.09 10.99
CA THR A 66 0.74 20.32 12.16
C THR A 66 0.20 18.97 11.71
N GLU A 67 0.37 17.93 12.53
CA GLU A 67 -0.33 16.66 12.30
C GLU A 67 -1.85 16.91 12.20
N ASN A 68 -2.53 16.11 11.39
CA ASN A 68 -3.97 16.19 11.15
C ASN A 68 -4.74 15.27 12.11
N PHE A 69 -4.31 15.21 13.36
CA PHE A 69 -4.99 14.51 14.44
C PHE A 69 -5.70 15.54 15.31
N THR A 70 -6.92 15.21 15.77
CA THR A 70 -7.57 16.06 16.75
C THR A 70 -6.83 15.97 18.09
N PRO A 71 -6.82 17.04 18.91
CA PRO A 71 -6.19 16.99 20.23
C PRO A 71 -6.71 15.85 21.11
N GLU A 72 -8.00 15.51 20.99
CA GLU A 72 -8.64 14.43 21.73
C GLU A 72 -8.09 13.06 21.30
N PHE A 73 -7.90 12.85 19.99
CA PHE A 73 -7.34 11.60 19.48
C PHE A 73 -5.86 11.46 19.84
N ARG A 74 -5.08 12.54 19.72
CA ARG A 74 -3.68 12.56 20.15
C ARG A 74 -3.54 12.20 21.62
N SER A 75 -4.33 12.86 22.48
CA SER A 75 -4.36 12.58 23.93
C SER A 75 -4.78 11.15 24.24
N PHE A 76 -5.75 10.61 23.51
CA PHE A 76 -6.15 9.20 23.61
C PHE A 76 -4.97 8.26 23.32
N ILE A 77 -4.27 8.44 22.19
CA ILE A 77 -3.14 7.59 21.80
C ILE A 77 -1.99 7.68 22.83
N ASP A 78 -1.63 8.91 23.23
CA ASP A 78 -0.53 9.15 24.17
C ASP A 78 -0.79 8.48 25.52
N LYS A 79 -2.01 8.64 26.03
CA LYS A 79 -2.42 8.04 27.30
C LYS A 79 -2.52 6.52 27.19
N HIS A 80 -3.07 6.01 26.08
CA HIS A 80 -3.30 4.58 25.87
C HIS A 80 -1.99 3.79 25.86
N TYR A 81 -0.94 4.32 25.23
CA TYR A 81 0.37 3.65 25.16
C TYR A 81 1.42 4.21 26.13
N ASN A 82 1.04 5.20 26.95
CA ASN A 82 1.93 5.99 27.80
C ASN A 82 3.21 6.43 27.04
N HIS A 83 3.01 6.92 25.81
CA HIS A 83 4.09 7.28 24.88
C HIS A 83 3.55 8.06 23.68
N SER A 84 4.27 9.10 23.30
CA SER A 84 3.94 9.89 22.11
C SER A 84 4.64 9.32 20.89
N PHE A 85 3.91 8.55 20.09
CA PHE A 85 4.36 8.07 18.79
C PHE A 85 4.31 9.17 17.73
N GLU A 86 5.22 9.11 16.76
CA GLU A 86 5.24 10.02 15.62
C GLU A 86 3.98 9.84 14.76
N PRO A 87 3.51 10.89 14.04
CA PRO A 87 2.30 10.81 13.24
C PRO A 87 2.32 9.68 12.21
N LEU A 88 3.49 9.44 11.60
CA LEU A 88 3.69 8.37 10.63
C LEU A 88 3.59 6.98 11.24
N GLU A 89 3.95 6.80 12.52
CA GLU A 89 3.79 5.52 13.22
C GLU A 89 2.31 5.22 13.48
N VAL A 90 1.53 6.23 13.89
CA VAL A 90 0.09 6.09 14.06
C VAL A 90 -0.59 5.77 12.71
N LEU A 91 -0.20 6.48 11.65
CA LEU A 91 -0.70 6.20 10.30
C LEU A 91 -0.28 4.82 9.80
N GLY A 92 0.95 4.40 10.07
CA GLY A 92 1.45 3.06 9.77
C GLY A 92 0.57 1.99 10.39
N TYR A 93 0.28 2.10 11.69
CA TYR A 93 -0.60 1.17 12.39
C TYR A 93 -1.99 1.08 11.73
N ILE A 94 -2.59 2.25 11.43
CA ILE A 94 -3.89 2.33 10.75
C ILE A 94 -3.82 1.61 9.40
N TYR A 95 -2.79 1.90 8.60
CA TYR A 95 -2.63 1.32 7.27
C TYR A 95 -2.42 -0.19 7.31
N ALA A 96 -1.66 -0.68 8.29
CA ALA A 96 -1.46 -2.11 8.52
C ALA A 96 -2.78 -2.83 8.82
N LEU A 97 -3.62 -2.29 9.71
CA LEU A 97 -4.94 -2.90 9.96
C LEU A 97 -5.84 -2.85 8.72
N LEU A 98 -5.83 -1.73 8.01
CA LEU A 98 -6.57 -1.61 6.75
C LEU A 98 -5.99 -2.50 5.63
N TYR A 99 -4.82 -3.10 5.78
CA TYR A 99 -4.25 -4.10 4.87
C TYR A 99 -4.30 -5.54 5.40
N SER A 100 -4.66 -5.74 6.67
CA SER A 100 -4.81 -7.08 7.27
C SER A 100 -5.97 -7.84 6.61
N PRO A 101 -5.72 -9.07 6.09
CA PRO A 101 -6.79 -9.92 5.57
C PRO A 101 -7.85 -10.28 6.62
N ASN A 102 -7.42 -10.56 7.86
CA ASN A 102 -8.35 -10.92 8.95
C ASN A 102 -9.19 -9.72 9.39
N TYR A 103 -8.60 -8.53 9.44
CA TYR A 103 -9.34 -7.30 9.75
C TYR A 103 -10.39 -7.00 8.68
N ARG A 104 -9.98 -6.99 7.40
CA ARG A 104 -10.88 -6.74 6.26
C ARG A 104 -12.02 -7.74 6.21
N LYS A 105 -11.74 -9.03 6.42
CA LYS A 105 -12.75 -10.09 6.40
C LYS A 105 -13.71 -9.99 7.58
N ARG A 106 -13.21 -9.78 8.80
CA ARG A 106 -14.02 -9.74 10.01
C ARG A 106 -14.97 -8.53 10.03
N TYR A 107 -14.50 -7.37 9.58
CA TYR A 107 -15.23 -6.11 9.64
C TYR A 107 -15.75 -5.68 8.26
N GLU A 108 -15.86 -6.60 7.32
CA GLU A 108 -16.20 -6.30 5.92
C GLU A 108 -17.50 -5.50 5.78
N GLU A 109 -18.58 -5.96 6.42
CA GLU A 109 -19.88 -5.29 6.37
C GLU A 109 -19.79 -3.85 6.90
N PHE A 110 -19.04 -3.66 7.99
CA PHE A 110 -18.82 -2.35 8.58
C PHE A 110 -18.00 -1.44 7.64
N LEU A 111 -16.90 -1.95 7.09
CA LEU A 111 -16.03 -1.24 6.16
C LEU A 111 -16.73 -0.86 4.84
N LYS A 112 -17.75 -1.62 4.43
CA LYS A 112 -18.59 -1.31 3.26
C LYS A 112 -19.66 -0.25 3.59
N ALA A 113 -20.13 -0.19 4.83
CA ALA A 113 -21.28 0.63 5.21
C ALA A 113 -20.94 2.08 5.60
N ASP A 114 -19.77 2.34 6.17
CA ASP A 114 -19.36 3.70 6.58
C ASP A 114 -17.83 3.82 6.69
N TYR A 115 -17.36 4.99 7.13
CA TYR A 115 -15.95 5.26 7.37
C TYR A 115 -15.24 4.15 8.16
N PRO A 116 -14.01 3.75 7.75
CA PRO A 116 -13.24 2.77 8.50
C PRO A 116 -13.03 3.21 9.95
N LYS A 117 -13.52 2.38 10.88
CA LYS A 117 -13.17 2.47 12.30
C LYS A 117 -11.91 1.63 12.49
N ILE A 118 -11.06 2.02 13.43
CA ILE A 118 -9.79 1.36 13.70
C ILE A 118 -9.81 0.83 15.12
N LEU A 119 -9.52 -0.45 15.28
CA LEU A 119 -9.31 -1.09 16.58
C LEU A 119 -7.88 -0.82 17.03
N PHE A 120 -7.68 -0.27 18.23
CA PHE A 120 -6.35 -0.12 18.82
C PHE A 120 -6.08 -1.24 19.83
N THR A 121 -4.93 -1.89 19.69
CA THR A 121 -4.48 -2.94 20.60
C THR A 121 -4.08 -2.36 21.96
N ASN A 122 -4.25 -3.12 23.04
CA ASN A 122 -3.66 -2.79 24.35
C ASN A 122 -2.18 -3.20 24.46
N ASN A 123 -1.66 -3.95 23.48
CA ASN A 123 -0.28 -4.40 23.46
C ASN A 123 0.58 -3.42 22.65
N LYS A 124 1.40 -2.63 23.35
CA LYS A 124 2.27 -1.61 22.74
C LYS A 124 3.28 -2.20 21.75
N ASP A 125 3.79 -3.40 21.99
CA ASP A 125 4.74 -4.04 21.07
C ASP A 125 4.03 -4.52 19.79
N LEU A 126 2.80 -5.02 19.92
CA LEU A 126 1.97 -5.32 18.74
C LEU A 126 1.65 -4.05 17.94
N PHE A 127 1.35 -2.93 18.62
CA PHE A 127 1.17 -1.64 17.95
C PHE A 127 2.41 -1.26 17.14
N ARG A 128 3.61 -1.34 17.75
CA ARG A 128 4.87 -1.02 17.09
C ARG A 128 5.16 -1.94 15.90
N ALA A 129 4.96 -3.25 16.06
CA ALA A 129 5.18 -4.21 14.98
C ALA A 129 4.24 -3.97 13.78
N LEU A 130 2.95 -3.72 14.05
CA LEU A 130 1.97 -3.37 13.02
C LEU A 130 2.31 -2.01 12.38
N SER A 131 2.73 -1.03 13.17
CA SER A 131 3.18 0.28 12.70
C SER A 131 4.32 0.17 11.70
N LEU A 132 5.38 -0.58 12.03
CA LEU A 132 6.54 -0.77 11.15
C LEU A 132 6.16 -1.41 9.82
N LEU A 133 5.34 -2.47 9.85
CA LEU A 133 4.84 -3.11 8.62
C LEU A 133 3.97 -2.16 7.80
N GLY A 134 3.16 -1.33 8.46
CA GLY A 134 2.34 -0.33 7.80
C GLY A 134 3.16 0.81 7.18
N ILE A 135 4.23 1.26 7.83
CA ILE A 135 5.18 2.23 7.28
C ILE A 135 5.86 1.65 6.04
N GLU A 136 6.29 0.39 6.08
CA GLU A 136 6.85 -0.31 4.92
C GLU A 136 5.84 -0.32 3.76
N LEU A 137 4.58 -0.71 4.02
CA LEU A 137 3.51 -0.64 3.03
C LEU A 137 3.28 0.77 2.48
N ILE A 138 3.30 1.80 3.34
CA ILE A 138 3.14 3.20 2.91
C ILE A 138 4.24 3.56 1.93
N GLY A 139 5.49 3.31 2.31
CA GLY A 139 6.67 3.60 1.51
C GLY A 139 6.67 2.87 0.17
N LEU A 140 6.30 1.58 0.16
CA LEU A 140 6.15 0.78 -1.07
C LEU A 140 5.09 1.37 -1.99
N HIS A 141 3.91 1.73 -1.46
CA HIS A 141 2.79 2.21 -2.26
C HIS A 141 2.96 3.64 -2.80
N VAL A 142 3.81 4.46 -2.17
CA VAL A 142 4.24 5.77 -2.73
C VAL A 142 5.53 5.69 -3.54
N LEU A 143 6.06 4.48 -3.78
CA LEU A 143 7.32 4.23 -4.50
C LEU A 143 8.52 5.00 -3.89
N ASN A 144 8.57 5.13 -2.57
CA ASN A 144 9.69 5.74 -1.89
C ASN A 144 10.96 4.87 -2.04
N GLN A 145 12.05 5.43 -2.56
CA GLN A 145 13.24 4.67 -2.91
C GLN A 145 13.86 3.91 -1.73
N GLU A 146 13.88 4.47 -0.53
CA GLU A 146 14.43 3.79 0.66
C GLU A 146 13.58 2.59 1.04
N SER A 147 12.25 2.74 0.99
CA SER A 147 11.31 1.65 1.26
C SER A 147 11.33 0.59 0.17
N LEU A 148 11.49 0.96 -1.10
CA LEU A 148 11.70 0.01 -2.20
C LEU A 148 12.98 -0.80 -1.97
N ASN A 149 14.10 -0.14 -1.67
CA ASN A 149 15.37 -0.83 -1.41
C ASN A 149 15.24 -1.81 -0.23
N TYR A 150 14.65 -1.36 0.88
CA TYR A 150 14.43 -2.20 2.06
C TYR A 150 13.51 -3.38 1.77
N GLY A 151 12.34 -3.13 1.18
CA GLY A 151 11.34 -4.16 0.91
C GLY A 151 11.79 -5.17 -0.15
N PHE A 152 12.50 -4.72 -1.19
CA PHE A 152 12.99 -5.63 -2.24
C PHE A 152 14.12 -6.53 -1.75
N ASN A 153 14.97 -6.06 -0.84
CA ASN A 153 15.98 -6.89 -0.19
C ASN A 153 15.39 -8.00 0.69
N LYS A 154 14.11 -7.86 1.10
CA LYS A 154 13.39 -8.87 1.88
C LYS A 154 12.60 -9.88 1.04
N LEU A 155 12.46 -9.65 -0.27
CA LEU A 155 11.77 -10.60 -1.15
C LEU A 155 12.49 -11.94 -1.15
N LYS A 156 11.72 -13.02 -0.98
CA LYS A 156 12.27 -14.39 -0.92
C LYS A 156 12.81 -14.87 -2.26
N ASP A 157 12.26 -14.37 -3.36
CA ASP A 157 12.66 -14.73 -4.72
C ASP A 157 13.19 -13.50 -5.47
N ALA A 158 14.49 -13.52 -5.77
CA ALA A 158 15.17 -12.46 -6.49
C ALA A 158 14.77 -12.36 -7.98
N ASN A 159 14.04 -13.35 -8.53
CA ASN A 159 13.59 -13.35 -9.92
C ASN A 159 12.25 -12.65 -10.14
N ILE A 160 11.52 -12.32 -9.07
CA ILE A 160 10.24 -11.62 -9.14
C ILE A 160 10.38 -10.32 -9.94
N GLY A 161 9.60 -10.23 -11.02
CA GLY A 161 9.50 -9.05 -11.85
C GLY A 161 10.72 -8.76 -12.72
N LYS A 162 11.68 -9.69 -12.86
CA LYS A 162 12.76 -9.52 -13.86
C LYS A 162 12.18 -9.56 -15.27
N SER A 163 12.63 -8.66 -16.13
CA SER A 163 12.21 -8.60 -17.53
C SER A 163 13.13 -9.40 -18.45
N TYR A 164 12.55 -9.99 -19.49
CA TYR A 164 13.25 -10.84 -20.45
C TYR A 164 12.70 -10.62 -21.86
N TYR A 165 13.57 -10.88 -22.85
CA TYR A 165 13.16 -11.13 -24.22
C TYR A 165 13.29 -12.63 -24.50
N LYS A 166 12.31 -13.20 -25.20
CA LYS A 166 12.31 -14.61 -25.60
C LYS A 166 13.48 -14.91 -26.54
N GLU A 167 13.69 -14.03 -27.52
CA GLU A 167 14.75 -14.14 -28.54
C GLU A 167 15.62 -12.89 -28.53
N SER A 168 16.93 -13.05 -28.72
CA SER A 168 17.88 -11.93 -28.68
C SER A 168 17.69 -10.91 -29.82
N HIS A 169 17.19 -11.37 -30.96
CA HIS A 169 17.01 -10.59 -32.20
C HIS A 169 15.60 -9.97 -32.34
N ASP A 170 14.64 -10.34 -31.49
CA ASP A 170 13.26 -9.83 -31.51
C ASP A 170 12.97 -8.98 -30.25
N ARG A 171 13.75 -7.90 -30.12
CA ARG A 171 13.62 -6.97 -28.99
C ARG A 171 12.55 -5.93 -29.28
N ASN A 172 11.31 -6.25 -28.93
CA ASN A 172 10.18 -5.33 -29.07
C ASN A 172 9.67 -4.87 -27.69
N PRO A 173 9.93 -3.63 -27.27
CA PRO A 173 9.47 -3.12 -25.98
C PRO A 173 8.00 -2.67 -26.01
N ILE A 174 7.31 -2.71 -27.16
CA ILE A 174 5.96 -2.14 -27.30
C ILE A 174 4.91 -3.03 -26.66
N ILE A 175 4.11 -2.48 -25.77
CA ILE A 175 2.98 -3.17 -25.14
C ILE A 175 1.87 -3.37 -26.19
N LYS A 176 1.41 -4.61 -26.40
CA LYS A 176 0.39 -4.90 -27.44
C LYS A 176 -0.77 -5.73 -26.92
N LYS A 177 -0.53 -7.02 -26.69
CA LYS A 177 -1.53 -8.00 -26.24
C LYS A 177 -0.96 -8.68 -24.99
N PRO A 178 -1.07 -8.03 -23.82
CA PRO A 178 -0.59 -8.63 -22.58
C PRO A 178 -1.29 -9.96 -22.32
N THR A 179 -0.52 -10.96 -21.90
CA THR A 179 -1.05 -12.29 -21.57
C THR A 179 -0.29 -12.86 -20.38
N TYR A 180 -0.99 -13.57 -19.51
CA TYR A 180 -0.39 -14.25 -18.38
C TYR A 180 -0.28 -15.76 -18.66
N ASN A 181 0.91 -16.31 -18.46
CA ASN A 181 1.17 -17.75 -18.47
C ASN A 181 1.39 -18.20 -17.02
N GLU A 182 0.37 -18.83 -16.45
CA GLU A 182 0.38 -19.30 -15.05
C GLU A 182 1.39 -20.43 -14.81
N PRO A 183 1.47 -21.51 -15.64
CA PRO A 183 2.46 -22.57 -15.43
C PRO A 183 3.91 -22.09 -15.38
N GLU A 184 4.26 -21.08 -16.21
CA GLU A 184 5.62 -20.53 -16.26
C GLU A 184 5.81 -19.30 -15.35
N GLN A 185 4.74 -18.81 -14.71
CA GLN A 185 4.72 -17.56 -13.93
C GLN A 185 5.26 -16.35 -14.72
N ARG A 186 4.80 -16.20 -15.97
CA ARG A 186 5.26 -15.15 -16.89
C ARG A 186 4.14 -14.20 -17.27
N LEU A 187 4.39 -12.90 -17.10
CA LEU A 187 3.53 -11.84 -17.61
C LEU A 187 4.12 -11.25 -18.89
N TYR A 188 3.53 -11.60 -20.02
CA TYR A 188 3.92 -11.09 -21.33
C TYR A 188 3.29 -9.72 -21.56
N ILE A 189 4.06 -8.80 -22.15
CA ILE A 189 3.53 -7.52 -22.68
C ILE A 189 3.19 -7.63 -24.17
N ASN A 190 3.83 -8.57 -24.87
CA ASN A 190 3.65 -8.95 -26.27
C ASN A 190 4.24 -10.37 -26.48
N HIS A 191 4.40 -10.83 -27.72
CA HIS A 191 4.91 -12.19 -28.00
C HIS A 191 6.41 -12.38 -27.71
N SER A 192 7.18 -11.31 -27.60
CA SER A 192 8.65 -11.36 -27.49
C SER A 192 9.20 -10.94 -26.12
N ALA A 193 8.48 -10.13 -25.34
CA ALA A 193 8.92 -9.63 -24.03
C ALA A 193 7.98 -10.00 -22.87
N TYR A 194 8.56 -10.36 -21.72
CA TYR A 194 7.81 -10.76 -20.52
C TYR A 194 8.54 -10.43 -19.20
N PHE A 195 7.79 -10.48 -18.11
CA PHE A 195 8.31 -10.48 -16.73
C PHE A 195 8.20 -11.87 -16.13
N GLY A 196 9.28 -12.36 -15.49
CA GLY A 196 9.32 -13.66 -14.80
C GLY A 196 9.02 -13.55 -13.30
N GLY A 197 8.78 -14.70 -12.66
CA GLY A 197 8.49 -14.77 -11.22
C GLY A 197 7.16 -14.09 -10.84
N VAL A 198 6.23 -13.99 -11.78
CA VAL A 198 4.92 -13.39 -11.55
C VAL A 198 3.95 -14.52 -11.20
N SER A 199 3.80 -14.81 -9.91
CA SER A 199 2.82 -15.80 -9.44
C SER A 199 1.38 -15.36 -9.75
N LYS A 200 0.44 -16.30 -9.70
CA LYS A 200 -0.98 -16.01 -9.90
C LYS A 200 -1.50 -14.97 -8.90
N GLU A 201 -1.06 -15.07 -7.65
CA GLU A 201 -1.40 -14.13 -6.57
C GLU A 201 -0.92 -12.70 -6.87
N ILE A 202 0.25 -12.54 -7.50
CA ILE A 202 0.77 -11.25 -7.95
C ILE A 202 -0.02 -10.73 -9.16
N TYR A 203 -0.27 -11.59 -10.15
CA TYR A 203 -1.01 -11.21 -11.35
C TYR A 203 -2.45 -10.76 -11.05
N ASP A 204 -3.14 -11.52 -10.20
CA ASP A 204 -4.53 -11.27 -9.80
C ASP A 204 -4.66 -10.21 -8.70
N TYR A 205 -3.56 -9.60 -8.25
CA TYR A 205 -3.62 -8.63 -7.16
C TYR A 205 -4.47 -7.42 -7.55
N MET A 206 -5.44 -7.10 -6.70
CA MET A 206 -6.44 -6.07 -6.95
C MET A 206 -6.37 -4.94 -5.95
N ILE A 207 -6.51 -3.72 -6.45
CA ILE A 207 -6.82 -2.53 -5.66
C ILE A 207 -8.16 -2.00 -6.16
N GLY A 208 -9.12 -1.95 -5.25
CA GLY A 208 -10.52 -1.73 -5.61
C GLY A 208 -11.03 -2.78 -6.61
N GLY A 209 -11.58 -2.32 -7.74
CA GLY A 209 -12.18 -3.18 -8.76
C GLY A 209 -11.21 -3.69 -9.83
N TYR A 210 -9.96 -3.24 -9.84
CA TYR A 210 -9.02 -3.46 -10.94
C TYR A 210 -7.85 -4.35 -10.54
N GLY A 211 -7.51 -5.31 -11.41
CA GLY A 211 -6.23 -6.02 -11.35
C GLY A 211 -5.11 -5.06 -11.75
N VAL A 212 -4.14 -4.84 -10.86
CA VAL A 212 -3.16 -3.74 -10.98
C VAL A 212 -2.35 -3.87 -12.27
N LEU A 213 -1.77 -5.05 -12.52
CA LEU A 213 -0.91 -5.30 -13.67
C LEU A 213 -1.70 -5.32 -15.00
N ASP A 214 -2.85 -5.99 -15.00
CA ASP A 214 -3.72 -6.06 -16.18
C ASP A 214 -4.19 -4.66 -16.61
N LYS A 215 -4.68 -3.87 -15.65
CA LYS A 215 -5.15 -2.50 -15.92
C LYS A 215 -4.02 -1.61 -16.41
N TYR A 216 -2.85 -1.64 -15.75
CA TYR A 216 -1.69 -0.83 -16.14
C TYR A 216 -1.27 -1.12 -17.59
N LEU A 217 -1.04 -2.39 -17.93
CA LEU A 217 -0.56 -2.75 -19.28
C LEU A 217 -1.61 -2.45 -20.36
N LYS A 218 -2.90 -2.63 -20.09
CA LYS A 218 -3.96 -2.26 -21.03
C LYS A 218 -4.06 -0.75 -21.25
N SER A 219 -3.85 0.05 -20.20
CA SER A 219 -3.88 1.52 -20.29
C SER A 219 -2.72 2.10 -21.09
N HIS A 220 -1.57 1.41 -21.15
CA HIS A 220 -0.38 1.84 -21.90
C HIS A 220 -0.20 1.05 -23.22
N LYS A 221 -1.31 0.57 -23.80
CA LYS A 221 -1.26 -0.20 -25.05
C LYS A 221 -0.72 0.65 -26.19
N ASN A 222 0.19 0.07 -26.97
CA ASN A 222 0.97 0.68 -28.06
C ASN A 222 2.09 1.62 -27.61
N GLU A 223 2.34 1.75 -26.31
CA GLU A 223 3.48 2.50 -25.78
C GLU A 223 4.69 1.59 -25.56
N SER A 224 5.89 2.18 -25.50
CA SER A 224 7.09 1.47 -25.08
C SER A 224 7.03 1.18 -23.58
N CYS A 225 7.24 -0.08 -23.19
CA CYS A 225 7.22 -0.48 -21.79
C CYS A 225 8.42 0.09 -21.03
N ASN A 226 8.15 0.81 -19.95
CA ASN A 226 9.16 1.08 -18.93
C ASN A 226 9.33 -0.16 -18.06
N PHE A 227 10.28 -1.03 -18.43
CA PHE A 227 10.50 -2.31 -17.74
C PHE A 227 10.86 -2.14 -16.26
N ASP A 228 11.66 -1.14 -15.90
CA ASP A 228 12.04 -0.90 -14.50
C ASP A 228 10.83 -0.50 -13.66
N HIS A 229 9.97 0.38 -14.19
CA HIS A 229 8.76 0.80 -13.50
C HIS A 229 7.79 -0.37 -13.29
N VAL A 230 7.54 -1.18 -14.32
CA VAL A 230 6.64 -2.34 -14.21
C VAL A 230 7.25 -3.41 -13.30
N SER A 231 8.57 -3.63 -13.36
CA SER A 231 9.29 -4.50 -12.42
C SER A 231 9.08 -4.05 -10.97
N ASN A 232 9.18 -2.74 -10.71
CA ASN A 232 8.94 -2.19 -9.39
C ASN A 232 7.49 -2.40 -8.93
N ILE A 233 6.49 -2.22 -9.80
CA ILE A 233 5.08 -2.52 -9.47
C ILE A 233 4.92 -3.99 -9.09
N ILE A 234 5.49 -4.92 -9.87
CA ILE A 234 5.42 -6.37 -9.61
C ILE A 234 6.04 -6.69 -8.24
N LYS A 235 7.21 -6.15 -7.94
CA LYS A 235 7.92 -6.37 -6.67
C LYS A 235 7.20 -5.74 -5.48
N VAL A 236 6.61 -4.55 -5.66
CA VAL A 236 5.76 -3.91 -4.64
C VAL A 236 4.55 -4.79 -4.32
N ILE A 237 3.84 -5.30 -5.33
CA ILE A 237 2.73 -6.23 -5.13
C ILE A 237 3.19 -7.47 -4.37
N ALA A 238 4.29 -8.10 -4.80
CA ALA A 238 4.82 -9.28 -4.15
C ALA A 238 5.14 -9.03 -2.67
N ARG A 239 5.82 -7.91 -2.36
CA ARG A 239 6.17 -7.57 -0.98
C ARG A 239 4.94 -7.21 -0.15
N THR A 240 3.96 -6.53 -0.74
CA THR A 240 2.68 -6.24 -0.08
C THR A 240 1.96 -7.52 0.30
N ILE A 241 1.91 -8.53 -0.59
CA ILE A 241 1.33 -9.84 -0.29
C ILE A 241 2.05 -10.52 0.88
N GLU A 242 3.39 -10.51 0.91
CA GLU A 242 4.16 -11.07 2.03
C GLU A 242 3.83 -10.37 3.36
N ILE A 243 3.78 -9.03 3.36
CA ILE A 243 3.39 -8.26 4.55
C ILE A 243 1.95 -8.59 4.95
N GLN A 244 1.01 -8.71 4.02
CA GLN A 244 -0.37 -9.09 4.33
C GLN A 244 -0.48 -10.47 4.98
N LYS A 245 0.36 -11.43 4.56
CA LYS A 245 0.43 -12.75 5.22
C LYS A 245 0.90 -12.59 6.67
N THR A 246 1.97 -11.83 6.92
CA THR A 246 2.46 -11.49 8.27
C THR A 246 1.39 -10.79 9.11
N LEU A 247 0.70 -9.80 8.54
CA LEU A 247 -0.41 -9.11 9.19
C LEU A 247 -1.55 -10.07 9.54
N GLY A 248 -1.85 -11.03 8.67
CA GLY A 248 -2.82 -12.10 8.93
C GLY A 248 -2.48 -12.87 10.22
N PHE A 249 -1.22 -13.27 10.40
CA PHE A 249 -0.79 -13.92 11.65
C PHE A 249 -0.93 -12.99 12.87
N LEU A 250 -0.43 -11.76 12.78
CA LEU A 250 -0.44 -10.78 13.87
C LEU A 250 -1.85 -10.32 14.30
N THR A 251 -2.84 -10.50 13.44
CA THR A 251 -4.24 -10.08 13.67
C THR A 251 -5.20 -11.28 13.71
N SER A 252 -4.67 -12.48 13.91
CA SER A 252 -5.46 -13.72 13.93
C SER A 252 -6.41 -13.83 15.14
N ASP A 253 -6.09 -13.17 16.24
CA ASP A 253 -6.87 -13.19 17.49
C ASP A 253 -7.93 -12.06 17.59
N LEU A 254 -8.29 -11.45 16.46
CA LEU A 254 -9.39 -10.49 16.41
C LEU A 254 -10.71 -11.11 16.93
N PRO A 255 -11.50 -10.38 17.75
CA PRO A 255 -11.44 -8.93 17.97
C PRO A 255 -10.53 -8.52 19.14
N HIS A 256 -9.84 -9.46 19.78
CA HIS A 256 -9.07 -9.15 21.00
C HIS A 256 -7.78 -8.40 20.70
N LEU A 257 -7.13 -8.72 19.57
CA LEU A 257 -5.91 -8.06 19.10
C LEU A 257 -4.85 -7.95 20.20
N LYS A 258 -4.60 -9.04 20.92
CA LYS A 258 -3.64 -9.12 22.04
C LYS A 258 -2.24 -9.50 21.57
N GLY A 259 -2.14 -10.23 20.46
CA GLY A 259 -0.86 -10.69 19.89
C GLY A 259 -0.20 -11.82 20.69
N ASN A 260 -1.00 -12.55 21.49
CA ASN A 260 -0.49 -13.58 22.40
C ASN A 260 0.28 -14.70 21.67
N ASP A 261 -0.22 -15.08 20.50
CA ASP A 261 0.34 -16.18 19.68
C ASP A 261 1.43 -15.70 18.71
N SER A 262 1.81 -14.42 18.77
CA SER A 262 2.76 -13.83 17.81
C SER A 262 3.99 -13.19 18.47
N LYS A 263 4.30 -13.53 19.72
CA LYS A 263 5.42 -12.92 20.47
C LYS A 263 6.76 -13.01 19.76
N ALA A 264 7.13 -14.19 19.26
CA ALA A 264 8.41 -14.39 18.56
C ALA A 264 8.48 -13.55 17.27
N LEU A 265 7.39 -13.56 16.48
CA LEU A 265 7.29 -12.78 15.26
C LEU A 265 7.33 -11.26 15.52
N MET A 266 6.67 -10.79 16.58
CA MET A 266 6.77 -9.38 17.00
C MET A 266 8.20 -9.02 17.38
N GLN A 267 8.92 -9.89 18.09
CA GLN A 267 10.31 -9.64 18.43
C GLN A 267 11.22 -9.57 17.20
N GLU A 268 11.01 -10.43 16.20
CA GLU A 268 11.75 -10.38 14.93
C GLU A 268 11.52 -9.07 14.17
N ILE A 269 10.28 -8.56 14.16
CA ILE A 269 9.94 -7.29 13.48
C ILE A 269 10.52 -6.07 14.20
N LEU A 270 10.67 -6.15 15.51
CA LEU A 270 11.13 -5.04 16.36
C LEU A 270 12.65 -4.94 16.49
N GLN A 271 13.41 -5.88 15.91
CA GLN A 271 14.87 -5.86 15.82
C GLN A 271 15.34 -5.05 14.61
#